data_AF-A0A382BB35-F1
#
_entry.id   AF-A0A382BB35-F1
#
_cell.length_a   1.000
_cell.length_b   1.000
_cell.length_c   1.000
_cell.angle_alpha   90.00
_cell.angle_beta   90.00
_cell.angle_gamma   90.00
#
_symmetry.space_group_name_H-M   'P 1'
#
loop_
_entity.id
_entity.type
_entity.pdbx_description
1 polymer ?
#
loop_
_entity_poly.entity_id
_entity_poly.type
_entity_poly.pdbx_seq_one_letter_code
_entity_poly.pdbx_strand_id
1 'polypeptide(L)'
;MKLKKSQEGVFIAVFALATVMIVGILVSYMSNWVNDMISTQTQVFFSKQSYWNAYSGIEIAGSKKIASLEGVLDANVTFATGTITVSKTTTPDEYLGGNKISTITSAGSDVRGRSRSMKLTIGNPSPAEYGLFFDGTLNDYVEINNIQDEMAMEVGGAPEALRYVTGEELADWTVSFWVRPDFTTMQATVGGGNSATRCWVFGVTEANGAKKAQGIQIGIRTENGNANEGYLEFRYDSEKNVNADFAENSSATQMTHNNWYHVVYKRTVTDGFGRAYVNGVYQGKHLDPSEFEADDIWYIGTDMDNPGPAQSNNLAGCLDEVAVWKTALTDAQIQALYIQEKSFDISTNMNTNLVSYWDFDNTNDDQSGNSNTANIAGATYTGF
;
A
#
# COMPACT_ATOMS: atom_id res chain seq x y z
N MET A 1 -37.86 -103.53 9.91
CA MET A 1 -37.50 -102.42 10.82
C MET A 1 -36.25 -101.61 10.39
N LYS A 2 -35.35 -102.11 9.52
CA LYS A 2 -34.13 -101.39 9.08
C LYS A 2 -34.35 -100.26 8.03
N LEU A 3 -35.44 -100.28 7.24
CA LEU A 3 -35.69 -99.30 6.17
C LEU A 3 -36.23 -97.93 6.65
N LYS A 4 -37.01 -97.88 7.74
CA LYS A 4 -37.54 -96.61 8.30
C LYS A 4 -36.44 -95.69 8.86
N LYS A 5 -35.41 -96.27 9.51
CA LYS A 5 -34.24 -95.51 10.00
C LYS A 5 -33.39 -94.86 8.89
N SER A 6 -33.37 -95.44 7.69
CA SER A 6 -32.64 -94.90 6.54
C SER A 6 -33.35 -93.67 5.96
N GLN A 7 -34.68 -93.71 5.84
CA GLN A 7 -35.48 -92.58 5.34
C GLN A 7 -35.46 -91.39 6.31
N GLU A 8 -35.51 -91.62 7.62
CA GLU A 8 -35.34 -90.56 8.63
C GLU A 8 -33.95 -89.89 8.55
N GLY A 9 -32.88 -90.66 8.31
CA GLY A 9 -31.54 -90.12 8.12
C GLY A 9 -31.38 -89.24 6.88
N VAL A 10 -32.08 -89.54 5.78
CA VAL A 10 -32.07 -88.74 4.55
C VAL A 10 -32.79 -87.40 4.74
N PHE A 11 -33.95 -87.38 5.40
CA PHE A 11 -34.66 -86.12 5.70
C PHE A 11 -33.85 -85.21 6.63
N ILE A 12 -33.21 -85.78 7.65
CA ILE A 12 -32.32 -85.04 8.55
C ILE A 12 -31.10 -84.49 7.78
N ALA A 13 -30.51 -85.27 6.87
CA ALA A 13 -29.38 -84.84 6.05
C ALA A 13 -29.74 -83.72 5.06
N VAL A 14 -30.89 -83.80 4.40
CA VAL A 14 -31.39 -82.74 3.49
C VAL A 14 -31.73 -81.47 4.27
N PHE A 15 -32.38 -81.61 5.42
CA PHE A 15 -32.67 -80.48 6.30
C PHE A 15 -31.39 -79.83 6.82
N ALA A 16 -30.39 -80.62 7.23
CA ALA A 16 -29.09 -80.13 7.64
C ALA A 16 -28.36 -79.40 6.49
N LEU A 17 -28.38 -79.94 5.27
CA LEU A 17 -27.79 -79.29 4.09
C LEU A 17 -28.47 -77.96 3.77
N ALA A 18 -29.80 -77.92 3.76
CA ALA A 18 -30.57 -76.72 3.53
C ALA A 18 -30.28 -75.65 4.61
N THR A 19 -30.18 -76.07 5.87
CA THR A 19 -29.85 -75.16 6.98
C THR A 19 -28.44 -74.58 6.82
N VAL A 20 -27.45 -75.41 6.50
CA VAL A 20 -26.07 -74.95 6.25
C VAL A 20 -25.99 -74.01 5.05
N MET A 21 -26.73 -74.28 3.98
CA MET A 21 -26.78 -73.43 2.79
C MET A 21 -27.41 -72.06 3.10
N ILE A 22 -28.53 -72.04 3.82
CA ILE A 22 -29.20 -70.80 4.26
C ILE A 22 -28.28 -69.98 5.16
N VAL A 23 -27.61 -70.61 6.12
CA VAL A 23 -26.62 -69.95 6.99
C VAL A 23 -25.44 -69.42 6.17
N GLY A 24 -24.94 -70.17 5.19
CA GLY A 24 -23.85 -69.72 4.31
C GLY A 24 -24.22 -68.49 3.50
N ILE A 25 -25.45 -68.43 2.95
CA ILE A 25 -25.97 -67.27 2.23
C ILE A 25 -26.13 -66.06 3.17
N LEU A 26 -26.68 -66.26 4.37
CA LEU A 26 -26.81 -65.22 5.39
C LEU A 26 -25.46 -64.66 5.83
N VAL A 27 -24.47 -65.53 6.09
CA VAL A 27 -23.10 -65.12 6.45
C VAL A 27 -22.45 -64.35 5.29
N SER A 28 -22.69 -64.77 4.05
CA SER A 28 -22.15 -64.08 2.87
C SER A 28 -22.79 -62.70 2.68
N TYR A 29 -24.11 -62.59 2.85
CA TYR A 29 -24.83 -61.32 2.82
C TYR A 29 -24.37 -60.36 3.93
N MET A 30 -24.26 -60.87 5.17
CA MET A 30 -23.76 -60.10 6.32
C MET A 30 -22.29 -59.70 6.15
N SER A 31 -21.45 -60.57 5.59
CA SER A 31 -20.04 -60.27 5.29
C SER A 31 -19.94 -59.14 4.27
N ASN A 32 -20.73 -59.18 3.20
CA ASN A 32 -20.77 -58.10 2.22
C ASN A 32 -21.26 -56.78 2.84
N TRP A 33 -22.28 -56.84 3.69
CA TRP A 33 -22.79 -55.66 4.40
C TRP A 33 -21.76 -55.08 5.38
N VAL A 34 -21.05 -55.92 6.13
CA VAL A 34 -19.97 -55.50 7.03
C VAL A 34 -18.80 -54.91 6.24
N ASN A 35 -18.40 -55.51 5.11
CA ASN A 35 -17.34 -54.98 4.26
C ASN A 35 -17.74 -53.63 3.64
N ASP A 36 -18.99 -53.49 3.20
CA ASP A 36 -19.53 -52.23 2.68
C ASP A 36 -19.63 -51.16 3.77
N MET A 37 -20.03 -51.54 4.99
CA MET A 37 -20.04 -50.66 6.15
C MET A 37 -18.63 -50.20 6.53
N ILE A 38 -17.65 -51.11 6.56
CA ILE A 38 -16.24 -50.77 6.84
C ILE A 38 -15.68 -49.87 5.76
N SER A 39 -15.97 -50.16 4.48
CA SER A 39 -15.58 -49.33 3.34
C SER A 39 -16.16 -47.92 3.47
N THR A 40 -17.46 -47.81 3.77
CA THR A 40 -18.17 -46.55 3.97
C THR A 40 -17.62 -45.76 5.17
N GLN A 41 -17.42 -46.41 6.30
CA GLN A 41 -16.84 -45.77 7.50
C GLN A 41 -15.42 -45.27 7.23
N THR A 42 -14.62 -46.08 6.54
CA THR A 42 -13.27 -45.69 6.10
C THR A 42 -13.34 -44.49 5.14
N GLN A 43 -14.32 -44.46 4.24
CA GLN A 43 -14.54 -43.32 3.36
C GLN A 43 -14.83 -42.04 4.13
N VAL A 44 -15.74 -42.11 5.12
CA VAL A 44 -16.14 -40.97 5.94
C VAL A 44 -15.00 -40.47 6.82
N PHE A 45 -14.25 -41.36 7.49
CA PHE A 45 -13.15 -40.98 8.39
C PHE A 45 -12.12 -40.08 7.69
N PHE A 46 -11.61 -40.55 6.57
CA PHE A 46 -10.59 -39.85 5.83
C PHE A 46 -11.12 -38.61 5.06
N SER A 47 -12.40 -38.61 4.67
CA SER A 47 -13.05 -37.37 4.17
C SER A 47 -13.16 -36.32 5.27
N LYS A 48 -13.37 -36.71 6.53
CA LYS A 48 -13.31 -35.78 7.67
C LYS A 48 -11.87 -35.32 7.93
N GLN A 49 -10.89 -36.20 7.82
CA GLN A 49 -9.48 -35.84 7.99
C GLN A 49 -9.03 -34.78 6.97
N SER A 50 -9.34 -34.98 5.68
CA SER A 50 -9.03 -34.00 4.63
C SER A 50 -9.70 -32.65 4.88
N TYR A 51 -10.96 -32.65 5.38
CA TYR A 51 -11.64 -31.43 5.80
C TYR A 51 -10.92 -30.70 6.94
N TRP A 52 -10.56 -31.42 8.02
CA TRP A 52 -9.85 -30.82 9.16
C TRP A 52 -8.46 -30.32 8.79
N ASN A 53 -7.76 -31.03 7.90
CA ASN A 53 -6.48 -30.58 7.34
C ASN A 53 -6.64 -29.26 6.57
N ALA A 54 -7.67 -29.13 5.72
CA ALA A 54 -7.96 -27.89 5.00
C ALA A 54 -8.33 -26.73 5.95
N TYR A 55 -9.12 -27.01 6.98
CA TYR A 55 -9.48 -26.03 8.00
C TYR A 55 -8.25 -25.52 8.77
N SER A 56 -7.41 -26.46 9.23
CA SER A 56 -6.18 -26.14 9.95
C SER A 56 -5.23 -25.27 9.11
N GLY A 57 -5.19 -25.47 7.78
CA GLY A 57 -4.38 -24.62 6.90
C GLY A 57 -4.86 -23.17 6.82
N ILE A 58 -6.18 -22.92 6.93
CA ILE A 58 -6.71 -21.55 7.06
C ILE A 58 -6.32 -20.92 8.40
N GLU A 59 -6.40 -21.67 9.51
CA GLU A 59 -5.98 -21.18 10.83
C GLU A 59 -4.47 -20.90 10.88
N ILE A 60 -3.65 -21.77 10.29
CA ILE A 60 -2.19 -21.56 10.15
C ILE A 60 -1.93 -20.29 9.32
N ALA A 61 -2.64 -20.08 8.21
CA ALA A 61 -2.48 -18.88 7.40
C ALA A 61 -2.87 -17.60 8.16
N GLY A 62 -3.97 -17.65 8.94
CA GLY A 62 -4.41 -16.52 9.77
C GLY A 62 -3.48 -16.20 10.94
N SER A 63 -2.96 -17.22 11.64
CA SER A 63 -2.05 -17.06 12.79
C SER A 63 -0.65 -16.59 12.40
N LYS A 64 -0.17 -16.88 11.17
CA LYS A 64 1.12 -16.37 10.69
C LYS A 64 1.17 -14.84 10.53
N LYS A 65 0.04 -14.16 10.28
CA LYS A 65 -0.05 -12.68 10.36
C LYS A 65 0.16 -12.14 11.78
N ILE A 66 -0.06 -12.94 12.82
CA ILE A 66 0.07 -12.54 14.25
C ILE A 66 1.50 -12.80 14.78
N ALA A 67 2.31 -13.61 14.09
CA ALA A 67 3.58 -14.13 14.63
C ALA A 67 4.85 -13.71 13.85
N SER A 68 4.84 -12.59 13.13
CA SER A 68 5.99 -12.03 12.39
C SER A 68 6.76 -13.02 11.48
N LEU A 69 6.07 -14.03 10.94
CA LEU A 69 6.60 -14.95 9.91
C LEU A 69 6.18 -14.43 8.52
N GLU A 70 6.63 -13.23 8.18
CA GLU A 70 6.48 -12.69 6.84
C GLU A 70 7.24 -13.58 5.83
N GLY A 71 6.54 -14.05 4.79
CA GLY A 71 7.19 -14.59 3.59
C GLY A 71 7.14 -16.10 3.32
N VAL A 72 6.71 -16.98 4.23
CA VAL A 72 6.73 -18.45 3.97
C VAL A 72 5.35 -19.10 4.16
N LEU A 73 4.46 -18.91 3.18
CA LEU A 73 3.19 -19.64 3.08
C LEU A 73 3.22 -20.77 2.05
N ASP A 74 4.26 -20.85 1.23
CA ASP A 74 4.33 -21.78 0.09
C ASP A 74 4.91 -23.17 0.45
N ALA A 75 5.19 -23.42 1.73
CA ALA A 75 5.70 -24.71 2.19
C ALA A 75 4.56 -25.64 2.62
N ASN A 76 4.40 -26.76 1.91
CA ASN A 76 3.48 -27.84 2.29
C ASN A 76 3.82 -28.37 3.69
N VAL A 77 2.80 -28.56 4.53
CA VAL A 77 2.94 -29.25 5.81
C VAL A 77 2.52 -30.70 5.62
N THR A 78 3.48 -31.62 5.76
CA THR A 78 3.23 -33.05 5.57
C THR A 78 3.23 -33.78 6.89
N PHE A 79 2.23 -34.63 7.09
CA PHE A 79 2.11 -35.58 8.19
C PHE A 79 2.14 -37.01 7.64
N ALA A 80 2.34 -37.99 8.52
CA ALA A 80 2.24 -39.40 8.15
C ALA A 80 0.86 -39.78 7.56
N THR A 81 -0.18 -38.98 7.84
CA THR A 81 -1.57 -39.26 7.48
C THR A 81 -2.14 -38.37 6.38
N GLY A 82 -1.36 -37.41 5.86
CA GLY A 82 -1.82 -36.49 4.82
C GLY A 82 -0.97 -35.23 4.69
N THR A 83 -1.38 -34.32 3.81
CA THR A 83 -0.67 -33.07 3.55
C THR A 83 -1.62 -31.89 3.61
N ILE A 84 -1.12 -30.74 4.06
CA ILE A 84 -1.77 -29.44 3.94
C ILE A 84 -0.95 -28.61 2.94
N THR A 85 -1.63 -28.12 1.92
CA THR A 85 -1.10 -27.15 0.96
C THR A 85 -1.85 -25.84 1.12
N VAL A 86 -1.12 -24.73 1.23
CA VAL A 86 -1.71 -23.38 1.20
C VAL A 86 -1.20 -22.67 -0.03
N SER A 87 -2.10 -22.08 -0.80
CA SER A 87 -1.77 -21.24 -1.94
C SER A 87 -2.50 -19.92 -1.85
N LYS A 88 -1.94 -18.89 -2.48
CA LYS A 88 -2.53 -17.55 -2.56
C LYS A 88 -2.71 -17.16 -4.02
N THR A 89 -3.74 -16.37 -4.31
CA THR A 89 -3.80 -15.59 -5.55
C THR A 89 -3.60 -14.13 -5.19
N THR A 90 -2.90 -13.41 -6.06
CA THR A 90 -2.70 -11.98 -5.90
C THR A 90 -3.32 -11.22 -7.05
N THR A 91 -3.72 -9.97 -6.81
CA THR A 91 -4.16 -9.00 -7.80
C THR A 91 -3.17 -7.84 -7.81
N PRO A 92 -2.84 -7.26 -8.99
CA PRO A 92 -2.03 -6.06 -9.05
C PRO A 92 -2.57 -4.96 -8.13
N ASP A 93 -1.67 -4.33 -7.40
CA ASP A 93 -1.96 -3.24 -6.47
C ASP A 93 -0.69 -2.42 -6.28
N GLU A 94 -0.71 -1.19 -6.76
CA GLU A 94 0.44 -0.29 -6.62
C GLU A 94 0.36 0.49 -5.30
N TYR A 95 -0.81 0.60 -4.66
CA TYR A 95 -0.97 1.35 -3.41
C TYR A 95 -0.09 0.79 -2.28
N LEU A 96 0.05 -0.54 -2.23
CA LEU A 96 0.85 -1.25 -1.23
C LEU A 96 2.29 -1.56 -1.69
N GLY A 97 2.69 -1.14 -2.89
CA GLY A 97 4.00 -1.46 -3.45
C GLY A 97 4.19 -2.93 -3.80
N GLY A 98 3.10 -3.64 -4.06
CA GLY A 98 3.11 -5.03 -4.45
C GLY A 98 1.71 -5.62 -4.46
N ASN A 99 1.55 -6.71 -5.22
CA ASN A 99 0.25 -7.30 -5.45
C ASN A 99 -0.47 -7.68 -4.15
N LYS A 100 -1.70 -7.20 -3.98
CA LYS A 100 -2.62 -7.58 -2.92
C LYS A 100 -2.97 -9.06 -2.99
N ILE A 101 -3.08 -9.73 -1.83
CA ILE A 101 -3.63 -11.08 -1.76
C ILE A 101 -5.16 -11.02 -1.91
N SER A 102 -5.69 -11.61 -2.98
CA SER A 102 -7.13 -11.65 -3.26
C SER A 102 -7.80 -12.91 -2.70
N THR A 103 -7.09 -14.03 -2.67
CA THR A 103 -7.62 -15.28 -2.09
C THR A 103 -6.52 -16.10 -1.44
N ILE A 104 -6.90 -16.85 -0.40
CA ILE A 104 -6.09 -17.90 0.21
C ILE A 104 -6.86 -19.21 0.08
N THR A 105 -6.25 -20.21 -0.52
CA THR A 105 -6.82 -21.56 -0.64
C THR A 105 -5.99 -22.52 0.19
N SER A 106 -6.63 -23.24 1.11
CA SER A 106 -6.03 -24.37 1.80
C SER A 106 -6.61 -25.68 1.27
N ALA A 107 -5.76 -26.60 0.84
CA ALA A 107 -6.12 -27.94 0.43
C ALA A 107 -5.53 -28.97 1.40
N GLY A 108 -6.40 -29.76 2.03
CA GLY A 108 -6.02 -30.88 2.88
C GLY A 108 -6.21 -32.20 2.15
N SER A 109 -5.13 -32.98 2.00
CA SER A 109 -5.17 -34.33 1.45
C SER A 109 -4.96 -35.40 2.51
N ASP A 110 -5.44 -36.61 2.24
CA ASP A 110 -5.13 -37.81 3.01
C ASP A 110 -4.17 -38.75 2.25
N VAL A 111 -3.62 -39.75 2.95
CA VAL A 111 -2.74 -40.78 2.37
C VAL A 111 -3.35 -41.64 1.26
N ARG A 112 -4.68 -41.59 1.06
CA ARG A 112 -5.38 -42.28 -0.03
C ARG A 112 -5.75 -41.34 -1.19
N GLY A 113 -5.23 -40.12 -1.18
CA GLY A 113 -5.35 -39.17 -2.29
C GLY A 113 -6.66 -38.41 -2.35
N ARG A 114 -7.56 -38.50 -1.35
CA ARG A 114 -8.73 -37.59 -1.32
C ARG A 114 -8.28 -36.23 -0.81
N SER A 115 -8.92 -35.19 -1.34
CA SER A 115 -8.64 -33.82 -0.98
C SER A 115 -9.92 -33.03 -0.70
N ARG A 116 -9.84 -32.09 0.24
CA ARG A 116 -10.84 -31.05 0.49
C ARG A 116 -10.14 -29.71 0.46
N SER A 117 -10.82 -28.70 -0.05
CA SER A 117 -10.27 -27.35 -0.11
C SER A 117 -11.20 -26.34 0.55
N MET A 118 -10.61 -25.38 1.24
CA MET A 118 -11.28 -24.19 1.75
C MET A 118 -10.67 -22.96 1.08
N LYS A 119 -11.51 -22.00 0.71
CA LYS A 119 -11.10 -20.75 0.08
C LYS A 119 -11.57 -19.57 0.93
N LEU A 120 -10.64 -18.74 1.35
CA LEU A 120 -10.90 -17.43 1.91
C LEU A 120 -10.72 -16.38 0.81
N THR A 121 -11.76 -15.62 0.52
CA THR A 121 -11.69 -14.44 -0.36
C THR A 121 -11.49 -13.20 0.50
N ILE A 122 -10.48 -12.41 0.18
CA ILE A 122 -10.17 -11.16 0.88
C ILE A 122 -10.78 -10.02 0.08
N GLY A 123 -11.69 -9.27 0.71
CA GLY A 123 -12.34 -8.11 0.11
C GLY A 123 -11.45 -6.87 0.11
N ASN A 124 -12.03 -5.75 -0.32
CA ASN A 124 -11.43 -4.43 -0.15
C ASN A 124 -11.67 -3.92 1.28
N PRO A 125 -10.76 -3.08 1.82
CA PRO A 125 -11.06 -2.33 3.03
C PRO A 125 -12.32 -1.47 2.83
N SER A 126 -12.95 -1.11 3.95
CA SER A 126 -14.06 -0.16 3.99
C SER A 126 -13.86 0.76 5.20
N PRO A 127 -13.75 2.08 5.02
CA PRO A 127 -13.82 2.80 3.75
C PRO A 127 -12.70 2.39 2.78
N ALA A 128 -12.94 2.67 1.50
CA ALA A 128 -11.93 2.46 0.48
C ALA A 128 -10.85 3.52 0.63
N GLU A 129 -9.60 3.15 0.39
CA GLU A 129 -8.46 4.08 0.41
C GLU A 129 -7.76 3.98 -0.94
N TYR A 130 -7.56 5.14 -1.58
CA TYR A 130 -6.80 5.26 -2.81
C TYR A 130 -5.64 6.22 -2.63
N GLY A 131 -4.76 6.22 -3.62
CA GLY A 131 -3.74 7.24 -3.79
C GLY A 131 -3.43 7.39 -5.27
N LEU A 132 -2.69 8.44 -5.60
CA LEU A 132 -2.28 8.73 -6.95
C LEU A 132 -0.94 8.07 -7.25
N PHE A 133 -0.91 7.15 -8.21
CA PHE A 133 0.28 6.43 -8.64
C PHE A 133 0.95 7.07 -9.85
N PHE A 134 2.26 7.24 -9.71
CA PHE A 134 3.19 7.73 -10.72
C PHE A 134 4.14 6.57 -11.12
N ASP A 135 4.28 6.34 -12.42
CA ASP A 135 5.13 5.30 -13.02
C ASP A 135 6.56 5.77 -13.33
N GLY A 136 6.88 7.05 -13.08
CA GLY A 136 8.20 7.63 -13.30
C GLY A 136 8.54 7.93 -14.76
N THR A 137 7.57 7.81 -15.66
CA THR A 137 7.72 8.18 -17.08
C THR A 137 7.35 9.65 -17.32
N LEU A 138 7.43 10.11 -18.57
CA LEU A 138 7.03 11.47 -18.93
C LEU A 138 5.51 11.57 -19.08
N ASN A 139 4.96 12.77 -18.85
CA ASN A 139 3.54 13.10 -18.81
C ASN A 139 2.80 12.45 -17.65
N ASP A 140 3.49 12.31 -16.51
CA ASP A 140 2.98 11.71 -15.29
C ASP A 140 3.17 12.69 -14.13
N TYR A 141 2.25 13.65 -14.02
CA TYR A 141 2.33 14.78 -13.09
C TYR A 141 0.94 15.36 -12.78
N VAL A 142 0.87 16.22 -11.78
CA VAL A 142 -0.33 17.00 -11.47
C VAL A 142 -0.01 18.48 -11.59
N GLU A 143 -0.85 19.20 -12.34
CA GLU A 143 -0.82 20.66 -12.40
C GLU A 143 -1.79 21.24 -11.37
N ILE A 144 -1.29 22.17 -10.56
CA ILE A 144 -2.03 22.81 -9.46
C ILE A 144 -1.92 24.35 -9.53
N ASN A 145 -1.85 24.90 -10.75
CA ASN A 145 -1.75 26.35 -10.99
C ASN A 145 -2.94 27.15 -10.42
N ASN A 146 -4.06 26.50 -10.11
CA ASN A 146 -5.21 27.14 -9.50
C ASN A 146 -4.92 27.81 -8.14
N ILE A 147 -3.88 27.38 -7.41
CA ILE A 147 -3.51 28.01 -6.12
C ILE A 147 -2.61 29.25 -6.25
N GLN A 148 -2.12 29.58 -7.46
CA GLN A 148 -1.08 30.59 -7.67
C GLN A 148 -1.48 31.99 -7.15
N ASP A 149 -2.74 32.41 -7.38
CA ASP A 149 -3.25 33.72 -6.96
C ASP A 149 -3.42 33.82 -5.43
N GLU A 150 -3.74 32.70 -4.78
CA GLU A 150 -3.88 32.61 -3.32
C GLU A 150 -2.51 32.60 -2.62
N MET A 151 -1.51 32.02 -3.29
CA MET A 151 -0.15 31.86 -2.77
C MET A 151 0.81 32.99 -3.16
N ALA A 152 0.42 33.86 -4.10
CA ALA A 152 1.24 34.99 -4.55
C ALA A 152 1.62 35.93 -3.39
N MET A 153 2.88 36.36 -3.39
CA MET A 153 3.49 37.15 -2.33
C MET A 153 4.02 38.48 -2.83
N GLU A 154 4.09 39.46 -1.94
CA GLU A 154 4.73 40.75 -2.20
C GLU A 154 5.41 41.29 -0.93
N VAL A 155 6.41 42.14 -1.12
CA VAL A 155 6.99 42.91 -0.01
C VAL A 155 6.04 44.03 0.34
N GLY A 156 5.39 43.94 1.51
CA GLY A 156 4.32 44.85 1.91
C GLY A 156 4.47 45.47 3.30
N GLY A 157 4.09 46.74 3.42
CA GLY A 157 3.90 47.47 4.69
C GLY A 157 5.17 47.99 5.37
N ALA A 158 4.98 48.62 6.54
CA ALA A 158 6.05 49.01 7.46
C ALA A 158 5.84 48.29 8.81
N PRO A 159 6.83 47.53 9.34
CA PRO A 159 8.11 47.18 8.71
C PRO A 159 7.90 46.35 7.42
N GLU A 160 8.83 46.50 6.46
CA GLU A 160 8.83 45.73 5.20
C GLU A 160 8.92 44.24 5.53
N ALA A 161 7.86 43.49 5.21
CA ALA A 161 7.77 42.05 5.42
C ALA A 161 7.09 41.39 4.23
N LEU A 162 7.45 40.13 3.94
CA LEU A 162 6.80 39.36 2.90
C LEU A 162 5.37 38.99 3.32
N ARG A 163 4.40 39.34 2.48
CA ARG A 163 2.96 39.18 2.72
C ARG A 163 2.30 38.54 1.52
N TYR A 164 1.13 37.93 1.72
CA TYR A 164 0.32 37.52 0.59
C TYR A 164 -0.28 38.74 -0.11
N VAL A 165 -0.27 38.72 -1.45
CA VAL A 165 -0.97 39.71 -2.28
C VAL A 165 -2.46 39.72 -1.93
N THR A 166 -3.03 38.52 -1.77
CA THR A 166 -4.42 38.36 -1.31
C THR A 166 -4.45 38.17 0.20
N GLY A 167 -5.05 39.12 0.92
CA GLY A 167 -5.29 39.06 2.37
C GLY A 167 -4.30 39.87 3.23
N GLU A 168 -3.14 40.22 2.66
CA GLU A 168 -2.10 41.07 3.27
C GLU A 168 -1.49 40.53 4.59
N GLU A 169 -1.81 39.31 5.01
CA GLU A 169 -1.17 38.66 6.15
C GLU A 169 0.28 38.26 5.84
N LEU A 170 1.06 37.98 6.89
CA LEU A 170 2.43 37.48 6.74
C LEU A 170 2.42 36.18 5.95
N ALA A 171 3.30 36.06 4.95
CA ALA A 171 3.36 34.95 4.01
C ALA A 171 3.95 33.64 4.58
N ASP A 172 3.49 33.22 5.76
CA ASP A 172 3.81 31.92 6.33
C ASP A 172 3.05 30.83 5.59
N TRP A 173 3.70 29.71 5.27
CA TRP A 173 3.05 28.64 4.52
C TRP A 173 3.50 27.24 4.95
N THR A 174 2.66 26.24 4.65
CA THR A 174 2.95 24.83 4.86
C THR A 174 2.44 23.99 3.71
N VAL A 175 3.18 22.96 3.33
CA VAL A 175 2.70 21.85 2.50
C VAL A 175 2.89 20.53 3.24
N SER A 176 1.90 19.65 3.14
CA SER A 176 1.90 18.29 3.70
C SER A 176 1.50 17.30 2.62
N PHE A 177 2.11 16.13 2.61
CA PHE A 177 1.69 15.01 1.77
C PHE A 177 2.18 13.68 2.33
N TRP A 178 1.51 12.59 1.96
CA TRP A 178 2.00 11.24 2.14
C TRP A 178 2.59 10.73 0.83
N VAL A 179 3.77 10.12 0.88
CA VAL A 179 4.46 9.59 -0.29
C VAL A 179 4.97 8.17 -0.03
N ARG A 180 4.82 7.30 -1.02
CA ARG A 180 5.35 5.93 -1.05
C ARG A 180 6.29 5.77 -2.25
N PRO A 181 7.59 5.99 -2.09
CA PRO A 181 8.50 6.02 -3.23
C PRO A 181 8.82 4.62 -3.76
N ASP A 182 8.83 4.48 -5.09
CA ASP A 182 9.39 3.34 -5.80
C ASP A 182 10.82 3.66 -6.29
N PHE A 183 11.79 3.45 -5.41
CA PHE A 183 13.20 3.66 -5.74
C PHE A 183 13.73 2.78 -6.88
N THR A 184 13.17 1.59 -7.07
CA THR A 184 13.61 0.70 -8.16
C THR A 184 13.28 1.33 -9.50
N THR A 185 12.06 1.82 -9.66
CA THR A 185 11.61 2.49 -10.88
C THR A 185 12.30 3.84 -11.06
N MET A 186 12.43 4.65 -10.01
CA MET A 186 13.18 5.92 -10.09
C MET A 186 14.62 5.73 -10.60
N GLN A 187 15.34 4.74 -10.07
CA GLN A 187 16.74 4.46 -10.47
C GLN A 187 16.85 3.82 -11.86
N ALA A 188 15.79 3.19 -12.38
CA ALA A 188 15.78 2.59 -13.71
C ALA A 188 15.73 3.65 -14.82
N THR A 189 15.05 4.78 -14.58
CA THR A 189 14.79 5.83 -15.59
C THR A 189 16.06 6.59 -16.02
N VAL A 190 17.12 6.63 -15.21
CA VAL A 190 18.36 7.40 -15.50
C VAL A 190 19.37 6.70 -16.40
N GLY A 191 19.06 5.53 -16.97
CA GLY A 191 19.92 4.89 -17.97
C GLY A 191 21.30 4.49 -17.45
N GLY A 192 21.36 3.37 -16.72
CA GLY A 192 22.59 2.60 -16.51
C GLY A 192 23.31 2.83 -15.18
N GLY A 193 23.04 1.95 -14.22
CA GLY A 193 23.92 1.63 -13.09
C GLY A 193 23.74 2.52 -11.86
N ASN A 194 22.83 2.12 -10.96
CA ASN A 194 22.72 2.46 -9.54
C ASN A 194 23.12 3.89 -9.10
N SER A 195 23.09 4.91 -9.96
CA SER A 195 23.54 6.25 -9.61
C SER A 195 22.43 6.96 -8.83
N ALA A 196 22.83 7.73 -7.81
CA ALA A 196 21.90 8.51 -7.00
C ALA A 196 21.00 9.36 -7.90
N THR A 197 19.72 9.01 -7.94
CA THR A 197 18.69 9.66 -8.74
C THR A 197 17.80 10.51 -7.86
N ARG A 198 17.29 11.61 -8.40
CA ARG A 198 16.43 12.57 -7.70
C ARG A 198 15.09 12.61 -8.40
N CYS A 199 14.02 12.72 -7.64
CA CYS A 199 12.72 13.09 -8.13
C CYS A 199 12.17 14.30 -7.39
N TRP A 200 11.24 15.02 -8.02
CA TRP A 200 10.51 16.10 -7.37
C TRP A 200 9.05 15.71 -7.17
N VAL A 201 8.58 16.02 -5.98
CA VAL A 201 7.25 15.66 -5.49
C VAL A 201 6.34 16.87 -5.51
N PHE A 202 6.82 18.03 -5.07
CA PHE A 202 6.09 19.28 -5.05
C PHE A 202 7.04 20.40 -5.45
N GLY A 203 6.67 21.27 -6.38
CA GLY A 203 7.57 22.35 -6.78
C GLY A 203 6.89 23.52 -7.47
N VAL A 204 7.65 24.61 -7.51
CA VAL A 204 7.28 25.89 -8.14
C VAL A 204 8.40 26.34 -9.07
N THR A 205 8.04 26.74 -10.29
CA THR A 205 8.97 27.31 -11.29
C THR A 205 8.46 28.63 -11.82
N GLU A 206 9.31 29.38 -12.51
CA GLU A 206 8.91 30.57 -13.25
C GLU A 206 7.85 30.20 -14.32
N ALA A 207 7.11 31.20 -14.81
CA ALA A 207 6.07 31.06 -15.84
C ALA A 207 6.50 30.34 -17.15
N ASN A 208 7.80 30.25 -17.43
CA ASN A 208 8.34 29.55 -18.61
C ASN A 208 8.90 28.14 -18.30
N GLY A 209 8.72 27.65 -17.08
CA GLY A 209 9.30 26.39 -16.59
C GLY A 209 10.78 26.49 -16.22
N ALA A 210 11.37 27.69 -16.17
CA ALA A 210 12.72 27.84 -15.65
C ALA A 210 12.72 27.71 -14.13
N LYS A 211 13.82 27.18 -13.60
CA LYS A 211 14.05 27.06 -12.16
C LYS A 211 14.04 28.45 -11.52
N LYS A 212 13.12 28.66 -10.58
CA LYS A 212 12.98 29.94 -9.86
C LYS A 212 14.07 30.07 -8.80
N ALA A 213 14.78 31.19 -8.80
CA ALA A 213 15.85 31.45 -7.80
C ALA A 213 15.30 31.59 -6.37
N GLN A 214 14.03 31.97 -6.25
CA GLN A 214 13.23 32.05 -5.03
C GLN A 214 12.12 30.99 -5.04
N GLY A 215 12.34 29.89 -5.75
CA GLY A 215 11.42 28.75 -5.76
C GLY A 215 11.68 27.82 -4.59
N ILE A 216 10.77 26.86 -4.42
CA ILE A 216 10.98 25.69 -3.57
C ILE A 216 10.60 24.45 -4.38
N GLN A 217 11.45 23.44 -4.33
CA GLN A 217 11.14 22.11 -4.81
C GLN A 217 11.46 21.12 -3.71
N ILE A 218 10.50 20.25 -3.44
CA ILE A 218 10.55 19.21 -2.41
C ILE A 218 10.55 17.89 -3.15
N GLY A 219 11.56 17.07 -2.89
CA GLY A 219 11.85 15.88 -3.66
C GLY A 219 12.44 14.77 -2.82
N ILE A 220 12.80 13.68 -3.48
CA ILE A 220 13.47 12.54 -2.86
C ILE A 220 14.71 12.21 -3.67
N ARG A 221 15.83 12.04 -2.97
CA ARG A 221 17.08 11.51 -3.53
C ARG A 221 17.22 10.06 -3.14
N THR A 222 17.46 9.19 -4.11
CA THR A 222 17.90 7.81 -3.89
C THR A 222 19.42 7.76 -3.69
N GLU A 223 19.90 6.80 -2.90
CA GLU A 223 21.34 6.64 -2.68
C GLU A 223 22.01 5.74 -3.73
N ASN A 224 23.24 6.13 -4.09
CA ASN A 224 24.03 5.39 -5.07
C ASN A 224 24.38 3.99 -4.53
N GLY A 225 24.14 2.95 -5.32
CA GLY A 225 24.45 1.58 -4.96
C GLY A 225 23.45 0.91 -4.01
N ASN A 226 22.39 1.60 -3.59
CA ASN A 226 21.36 1.03 -2.70
C ASN A 226 19.94 1.31 -3.23
N ALA A 227 19.30 0.27 -3.77
CA ALA A 227 17.95 0.37 -4.32
C ALA A 227 16.85 0.54 -3.25
N ASN A 228 17.20 0.48 -1.97
CA ASN A 228 16.26 0.53 -0.86
C ASN A 228 16.44 1.77 0.02
N GLU A 229 17.23 2.75 -0.40
CA GLU A 229 17.53 3.93 0.41
C GLU A 229 17.30 5.21 -0.35
N GLY A 230 16.54 6.10 0.28
CA GLY A 230 16.38 7.46 -0.16
C GLY A 230 16.23 8.41 1.02
N TYR A 231 16.38 9.69 0.72
CA TYR A 231 16.31 10.77 1.68
C TYR A 231 15.55 11.91 1.05
N LEU A 232 14.89 12.70 1.89
CA LEU A 232 14.25 13.93 1.44
C LEU A 232 15.29 14.84 0.75
N GLU A 233 14.86 15.70 -0.15
CA GLU A 233 15.73 16.66 -0.79
C GLU A 233 14.97 17.94 -1.08
N PHE A 234 15.66 19.07 -0.95
CA PHE A 234 15.10 20.38 -1.24
C PHE A 234 15.98 21.14 -2.21
N ARG A 235 15.35 21.82 -3.15
CA ARG A 235 15.98 22.88 -3.94
C ARG A 235 15.27 24.19 -3.60
N TYR A 236 16.04 25.20 -3.21
CA TYR A 236 15.49 26.50 -2.78
C TYR A 236 16.16 27.69 -3.49
N ASP A 237 17.10 27.42 -4.39
CA ASP A 237 17.52 28.36 -5.43
C ASP A 237 17.90 27.58 -6.70
N SER A 238 18.20 28.28 -7.80
CA SER A 238 18.46 27.66 -9.10
C SER A 238 19.70 26.75 -9.16
N GLU A 239 20.62 26.86 -8.18
CA GLU A 239 21.92 26.19 -8.16
C GLU A 239 22.16 25.36 -6.88
N LYS A 240 21.39 25.56 -5.80
CA LYS A 240 21.59 24.97 -4.49
C LYS A 240 20.51 23.95 -4.15
N ASN A 241 20.97 22.73 -3.86
CA ASN A 241 20.16 21.70 -3.23
C ASN A 241 20.64 21.53 -1.78
N VAL A 242 19.71 21.49 -0.84
CA VAL A 242 19.96 20.88 0.47
C VAL A 242 19.59 19.41 0.34
N ASN A 243 20.61 18.57 0.23
CA ASN A 243 20.44 17.16 0.57
C ASN A 243 19.91 17.11 2.00
N ALA A 244 18.91 16.29 2.31
CA ALA A 244 18.44 16.08 3.68
C ALA A 244 19.49 15.52 4.67
N ASP A 245 20.79 15.72 4.48
CA ASP A 245 21.75 15.79 5.57
C ASP A 245 21.56 17.15 6.25
N PHE A 246 20.58 17.21 7.14
CA PHE A 246 20.20 18.45 7.78
C PHE A 246 21.33 19.02 8.64
N ALA A 247 21.68 20.28 8.38
CA ALA A 247 22.75 21.02 9.04
C ALA A 247 22.64 21.14 10.59
N GLU A 248 21.57 20.64 11.19
CA GLU A 248 21.30 20.69 12.63
C GLU A 248 20.80 19.37 13.24
N ASN A 249 20.44 18.37 12.42
CA ASN A 249 20.03 17.06 12.93
C ASN A 249 21.08 16.03 12.51
N SER A 250 21.73 15.42 13.50
CA SER A 250 22.84 14.49 13.27
C SER A 250 22.41 13.18 12.58
N SER A 251 21.12 12.98 12.29
CA SER A 251 20.61 11.85 11.51
C SER A 251 19.37 12.23 10.70
N ALA A 252 19.46 12.14 9.38
CA ALA A 252 18.31 12.20 8.49
C ALA A 252 17.41 10.96 8.63
N THR A 253 16.12 11.10 8.37
CA THR A 253 15.23 9.94 8.26
C THR A 253 15.45 9.26 6.92
N GLN A 254 16.01 8.06 6.96
CA GLN A 254 16.14 7.20 5.80
C GLN A 254 14.75 6.69 5.38
N MET A 255 14.39 7.00 4.14
CA MET A 255 13.25 6.41 3.46
C MET A 255 13.67 5.08 2.83
N THR A 256 12.73 4.15 2.77
CA THR A 256 12.91 2.82 2.20
C THR A 256 11.90 2.55 1.10
N HIS A 257 12.31 1.74 0.13
CA HIS A 257 11.49 1.39 -1.02
C HIS A 257 10.12 0.85 -0.61
N ASN A 258 9.07 1.36 -1.27
CA ASN A 258 7.68 0.92 -1.12
C ASN A 258 7.07 1.07 0.29
N ASN A 259 7.62 1.93 1.14
CA ASN A 259 7.02 2.30 2.43
C ASN A 259 6.41 3.71 2.39
N TRP A 260 5.31 3.92 3.11
CA TRP A 260 4.66 5.22 3.23
C TRP A 260 5.42 6.14 4.20
N TYR A 261 5.60 7.39 3.81
CA TYR A 261 6.20 8.45 4.60
C TYR A 261 5.32 9.69 4.57
N HIS A 262 5.11 10.30 5.73
CA HIS A 262 4.46 11.61 5.83
C HIS A 262 5.54 12.69 5.76
N VAL A 263 5.39 13.65 4.85
CA VAL A 263 6.33 14.75 4.67
C VAL A 263 5.60 16.07 4.90
N VAL A 264 6.23 16.95 5.68
CA VAL A 264 5.77 18.34 5.84
C VAL A 264 6.93 19.29 5.63
N TYR A 265 6.69 20.34 4.89
CA TYR A 265 7.57 21.50 4.82
C TYR A 265 6.80 22.75 5.22
N LYS A 266 7.35 23.55 6.13
CA LYS A 266 6.77 24.85 6.54
C LYS A 266 7.79 25.96 6.49
N ARG A 267 7.34 27.18 6.22
CA ARG A 267 8.14 28.40 6.22
C ARG A 267 7.53 29.44 7.15
N THR A 268 8.39 30.12 7.91
CA THR A 268 8.03 31.28 8.74
C THR A 268 8.76 32.54 8.29
N VAL A 269 8.01 33.62 8.01
CA VAL A 269 8.53 34.97 7.66
C VAL A 269 9.37 35.53 8.80
N THR A 270 8.88 35.36 10.03
CA THR A 270 9.42 36.07 11.21
C THR A 270 10.90 35.73 11.48
N ASP A 271 11.32 34.51 11.17
CA ASP A 271 12.70 34.08 11.30
C ASP A 271 13.40 33.77 9.96
N GLY A 272 12.65 33.73 8.85
CA GLY A 272 13.15 33.48 7.51
C GLY A 272 13.56 32.02 7.24
N PHE A 273 13.12 31.08 8.08
CA PHE A 273 13.52 29.67 7.96
C PHE A 273 12.41 28.77 7.41
N GLY A 274 12.81 27.91 6.47
CA GLY A 274 12.08 26.73 6.05
C GLY A 274 12.45 25.53 6.91
N ARG A 275 11.49 24.64 7.21
CA ARG A 275 11.64 23.50 8.11
C ARG A 275 10.97 22.27 7.53
N ALA A 276 11.68 21.16 7.58
CA ALA A 276 11.20 19.87 7.08
C ALA A 276 10.91 18.88 8.20
N TYR A 277 9.91 18.03 7.98
CA TYR A 277 9.51 16.95 8.86
C TYR A 277 9.25 15.69 8.04
N VAL A 278 9.66 14.54 8.56
CA VAL A 278 9.33 13.22 8.02
C VAL A 278 8.75 12.39 9.15
N ASN A 279 7.57 11.82 8.95
CA ASN A 279 6.84 11.05 9.98
C ASN A 279 6.67 11.86 11.28
N GLY A 280 6.34 13.14 11.13
CA GLY A 280 6.27 14.11 12.22
C GLY A 280 7.61 14.50 12.85
N VAL A 281 8.71 13.80 12.58
CA VAL A 281 10.03 14.07 13.17
C VAL A 281 10.68 15.25 12.45
N TYR A 282 11.09 16.27 13.21
CA TYR A 282 11.83 17.40 12.68
C TYR A 282 13.15 16.94 12.08
N GLN A 283 13.37 17.33 10.83
CA GLN A 283 14.56 16.94 10.13
C GLN A 283 15.60 18.05 10.14
N GLY A 284 15.21 19.32 10.00
CA GLY A 284 16.12 20.46 10.07
C GLY A 284 15.56 21.70 9.40
N LYS A 285 16.39 22.74 9.29
CA LYS A 285 16.01 24.02 8.70
C LYS A 285 17.09 24.62 7.81
N HIS A 286 16.68 25.53 6.93
CA HIS A 286 17.56 26.40 6.16
C HIS A 286 16.91 27.78 6.00
N LEU A 287 17.70 28.79 5.63
CA LEU A 287 17.15 30.06 5.19
C LEU A 287 16.33 29.80 3.92
N ASP A 288 15.07 30.15 3.95
CA ASP A 288 14.13 29.93 2.87
C ASP A 288 13.85 31.27 2.16
N PRO A 289 14.37 31.45 0.94
CA PRO A 289 14.17 32.66 0.16
C PRO A 289 12.87 32.63 -0.65
N SER A 290 11.97 31.66 -0.43
CA SER A 290 10.79 31.46 -1.27
C SER A 290 9.89 32.70 -1.35
N GLU A 291 9.56 33.05 -2.59
CA GLU A 291 8.66 34.14 -2.97
C GLU A 291 7.93 33.68 -4.24
N PHE A 292 6.60 33.75 -4.23
CA PHE A 292 5.77 33.19 -5.30
C PHE A 292 5.02 34.29 -6.04
N GLU A 293 4.95 34.16 -7.36
CA GLU A 293 4.26 35.06 -8.27
C GLU A 293 2.98 34.42 -8.82
N ALA A 294 2.03 35.25 -9.24
CA ALA A 294 0.72 34.80 -9.72
C ALA A 294 0.77 34.10 -11.09
N ASP A 295 1.91 34.08 -11.78
CA ASP A 295 2.13 33.36 -13.04
C ASP A 295 3.15 32.22 -12.90
N ASP A 296 3.62 31.93 -11.68
CA ASP A 296 4.47 30.77 -11.42
C ASP A 296 3.73 29.46 -11.72
N ILE A 297 4.46 28.45 -12.19
CA ILE A 297 3.90 27.12 -12.45
C ILE A 297 4.07 26.26 -11.21
N TRP A 298 2.96 25.70 -10.71
CA TRP A 298 2.91 24.80 -9.57
C TRP A 298 2.56 23.38 -9.99
N TYR A 299 3.33 22.41 -9.52
CA TYR A 299 3.20 21.02 -9.94
C TYR A 299 3.52 20.02 -8.84
N ILE A 300 3.03 18.79 -9.06
CA ILE A 300 3.31 17.62 -8.24
C ILE A 300 3.85 16.50 -9.12
N GLY A 301 4.87 15.79 -8.64
CA GLY A 301 5.37 14.54 -9.24
C GLY A 301 6.45 14.68 -10.34
N THR A 302 6.94 15.88 -10.66
CA THR A 302 7.95 16.11 -11.71
C THR A 302 8.81 17.37 -11.45
N ASP A 303 9.94 17.57 -12.14
CA ASP A 303 10.57 18.89 -12.38
C ASP A 303 9.95 19.48 -13.64
N MET A 304 9.58 20.77 -13.61
CA MET A 304 9.22 21.49 -14.84
C MET A 304 10.48 22.16 -15.41
N ASP A 305 10.78 21.91 -16.69
CA ASP A 305 11.95 22.41 -17.39
C ASP A 305 11.57 23.44 -18.47
N ASN A 306 12.47 24.40 -18.72
CA ASN A 306 12.32 25.40 -19.78
C ASN A 306 12.77 24.85 -21.16
N PRO A 307 11.95 24.98 -22.23
CA PRO A 307 10.61 25.55 -22.24
C PRO A 307 9.56 24.62 -21.62
N GLY A 308 8.75 25.15 -20.70
CA GLY A 308 7.64 24.42 -20.10
C GLY A 308 6.59 24.03 -21.16
N PRO A 309 5.91 22.87 -21.00
CA PRO A 309 5.93 21.96 -19.87
C PRO A 309 6.86 20.75 -20.10
N ALA A 310 8.13 20.97 -20.50
CA ALA A 310 9.10 19.89 -20.51
C ALA A 310 9.32 19.35 -19.08
N GLN A 311 9.57 18.05 -18.95
CA GLN A 311 9.60 17.37 -17.65
C GLN A 311 10.88 16.57 -17.46
N SER A 312 11.39 16.55 -16.23
CA SER A 312 12.48 15.66 -15.81
C SER A 312 12.36 15.31 -14.33
N ASN A 313 13.20 14.39 -13.85
CA ASN A 313 13.24 14.00 -12.43
C ASN A 313 11.84 13.62 -11.88
N ASN A 314 11.13 12.76 -12.60
CA ASN A 314 9.76 12.36 -12.28
C ASN A 314 9.70 11.43 -11.07
N LEU A 315 8.63 11.57 -10.29
CA LEU A 315 8.30 10.68 -9.20
C LEU A 315 7.89 9.31 -9.76
N ALA A 316 8.34 8.24 -9.12
CA ALA A 316 7.74 6.92 -9.25
C ALA A 316 7.28 6.45 -7.87
N GLY A 317 6.05 5.98 -7.73
CA GLY A 317 5.45 5.63 -6.44
C GLY A 317 4.04 6.16 -6.28
N CYS A 318 3.56 6.21 -5.03
CA CYS A 318 2.22 6.76 -4.73
C CYS A 318 2.31 8.06 -3.93
N LEU A 319 1.35 8.95 -4.17
CA LEU A 319 1.07 10.13 -3.35
C LEU A 319 -0.36 10.08 -2.85
N ASP A 320 -0.58 10.72 -1.72
CA ASP A 320 -1.84 10.73 -1.03
C ASP A 320 -1.90 11.96 -0.11
N GLU A 321 -3.10 12.42 0.26
CA GLU A 321 -3.30 13.41 1.31
C GLU A 321 -2.48 14.71 1.16
N VAL A 322 -2.47 15.31 -0.04
CA VAL A 322 -1.69 16.52 -0.36
C VAL A 322 -2.46 17.78 0.07
N ALA A 323 -1.90 18.59 0.96
CA ALA A 323 -2.55 19.79 1.47
C ALA A 323 -1.58 20.98 1.58
N VAL A 324 -2.10 22.18 1.30
CA VAL A 324 -1.36 23.45 1.32
C VAL A 324 -2.08 24.46 2.22
N TRP A 325 -1.35 25.15 3.08
CA TRP A 325 -1.87 26.19 3.98
C TRP A 325 -1.13 27.52 3.84
N LYS A 326 -1.85 28.63 3.99
CA LYS A 326 -1.33 29.99 4.23
C LYS A 326 -1.02 30.23 5.70
N THR A 327 -0.41 29.24 6.34
CA THR A 327 0.11 29.38 7.69
C THR A 327 1.22 28.36 7.94
N ALA A 328 2.13 28.68 8.86
CA ALA A 328 3.09 27.72 9.37
C ALA A 328 2.43 26.83 10.43
N LEU A 329 2.25 25.54 10.13
CA LEU A 329 1.69 24.60 11.09
C LEU A 329 2.58 24.45 12.33
N THR A 330 1.95 24.29 13.49
CA THR A 330 2.66 23.98 14.74
C THR A 330 3.19 22.56 14.73
N ASP A 331 4.23 22.27 15.54
CA ASP A 331 4.80 20.93 15.64
C ASP A 331 3.76 19.89 16.13
N ALA A 332 2.80 20.32 16.96
CA ALA A 332 1.70 19.46 17.43
C ALA A 332 0.72 19.10 16.30
N GLN A 333 0.41 20.05 15.41
CA GLN A 333 -0.42 19.78 14.22
C GLN A 333 0.28 18.83 13.26
N ILE A 334 1.59 19.01 13.05
CA ILE A 334 2.40 18.14 12.19
C ILE A 334 2.45 16.71 12.75
N GLN A 335 2.62 16.57 14.07
CA GLN A 335 2.55 15.27 14.74
C GLN A 335 1.16 14.64 14.63
N ALA A 336 0.09 15.43 14.73
CA ALA A 336 -1.27 14.95 14.61
C ALA A 336 -1.58 14.40 13.21
N LEU A 337 -1.08 15.06 12.14
CA LEU A 337 -1.18 14.58 10.76
C LEU A 337 -0.51 13.21 10.58
N TYR A 338 0.65 12.99 11.21
CA TYR A 338 1.35 11.71 11.14
C TYR A 338 0.68 10.61 11.97
N ILE A 339 0.37 10.87 13.24
CA ILE A 339 -0.13 9.86 14.20
C ILE A 339 -1.53 9.36 13.83
N GLN A 340 -2.36 10.22 13.24
CA GLN A 340 -3.71 9.85 12.80
C GLN A 340 -3.73 9.24 11.39
N GLU A 341 -2.56 9.16 10.76
CA GLU A 341 -2.35 8.59 9.44
C GLU A 341 -3.23 9.27 8.37
N LYS A 342 -3.47 8.59 7.25
CA LYS A 342 -4.24 9.15 6.12
C LYS A 342 -5.73 9.29 6.38
N SER A 343 -6.25 8.61 7.40
CA SER A 343 -7.66 8.70 7.80
C SER A 343 -8.04 10.01 8.51
N PHE A 344 -7.08 10.91 8.72
CA PHE A 344 -7.31 12.16 9.42
C PHE A 344 -8.08 13.15 8.53
N ASP A 345 -9.27 13.53 8.97
CA ASP A 345 -10.09 14.52 8.25
C ASP A 345 -9.49 15.94 8.38
N ILE A 346 -8.62 16.30 7.44
CA ILE A 346 -8.00 17.62 7.32
C ILE A 346 -9.05 18.70 7.09
N SER A 347 -10.06 18.42 6.24
CA SER A 347 -11.11 19.38 5.86
C SER A 347 -11.93 19.87 7.06
N THR A 348 -12.19 18.99 8.03
CA THR A 348 -12.95 19.35 9.24
C THR A 348 -12.04 19.91 10.33
N ASN A 349 -10.87 19.31 10.55
CA ASN A 349 -10.05 19.58 11.74
C ASN A 349 -8.93 20.59 11.52
N MET A 350 -8.56 20.90 10.27
CA MET A 350 -7.42 21.75 9.91
C MET A 350 -7.71 22.70 8.73
N ASN A 351 -8.95 23.18 8.58
CA ASN A 351 -9.34 24.09 7.49
C ASN A 351 -8.91 25.56 7.63
N THR A 352 -8.37 25.96 8.78
CA THR A 352 -7.96 27.36 8.98
C THR A 352 -6.77 27.68 8.09
N ASN A 353 -6.93 28.67 7.21
CA ASN A 353 -5.94 29.04 6.18
C ASN A 353 -5.55 27.88 5.25
N LEU A 354 -6.39 26.85 5.12
CA LEU A 354 -6.21 25.78 4.14
C LEU A 354 -6.54 26.34 2.76
N VAL A 355 -5.60 26.22 1.81
CA VAL A 355 -5.71 26.70 0.43
C VAL A 355 -6.31 25.63 -0.45
N SER A 356 -5.78 24.41 -0.32
CA SER A 356 -6.24 23.26 -1.07
C SER A 356 -5.89 21.97 -0.34
N TYR A 357 -6.70 20.95 -0.54
CA TYR A 357 -6.47 19.60 -0.03
C TYR A 357 -6.98 18.57 -1.04
N TRP A 358 -6.07 17.77 -1.57
CA TRP A 358 -6.35 16.67 -2.49
C TRP A 358 -6.06 15.34 -1.78
N ASP A 359 -7.12 14.64 -1.41
CA ASP A 359 -7.07 13.30 -0.82
C ASP A 359 -6.65 12.24 -1.85
N PHE A 360 -6.88 12.48 -3.14
CA PHE A 360 -6.65 11.51 -4.21
C PHE A 360 -7.39 10.18 -3.99
N ASP A 361 -8.54 10.24 -3.30
CA ASP A 361 -9.42 9.10 -3.02
C ASP A 361 -10.30 8.76 -4.24
N ASN A 362 -9.63 8.46 -5.36
CA ASN A 362 -10.22 8.26 -6.69
C ASN A 362 -10.96 9.50 -7.22
N THR A 363 -10.54 10.69 -6.78
CA THR A 363 -10.95 11.99 -7.30
C THR A 363 -9.78 12.97 -7.28
N ASN A 364 -9.85 14.01 -8.12
CA ASN A 364 -8.93 15.14 -8.18
C ASN A 364 -9.54 16.41 -7.57
N ASP A 365 -10.69 16.28 -6.92
CA ASP A 365 -11.41 17.37 -6.29
C ASP A 365 -10.62 17.94 -5.10
N ASP A 366 -10.78 19.24 -4.89
CA ASP A 366 -10.27 19.92 -3.71
C ASP A 366 -11.27 19.80 -2.55
N GLN A 367 -10.85 19.07 -1.53
CA GLN A 367 -11.59 18.80 -0.30
C GLN A 367 -11.50 19.95 0.72
N SER A 368 -10.74 21.01 0.45
CA SER A 368 -10.71 22.20 1.31
C SER A 368 -11.99 23.04 1.22
N GLY A 369 -12.75 22.88 0.13
CA GLY A 369 -13.93 23.69 -0.19
C GLY A 369 -13.63 24.96 -0.99
N ASN A 370 -12.38 25.19 -1.42
CA ASN A 370 -11.96 26.38 -2.17
C ASN A 370 -12.05 26.21 -3.69
N SER A 371 -12.45 25.03 -4.18
CA SER A 371 -12.59 24.72 -5.61
C SER A 371 -11.26 24.71 -6.39
N ASN A 372 -10.16 24.45 -5.68
CA ASN A 372 -8.84 24.27 -6.27
C ASN A 372 -8.65 22.83 -6.80
N THR A 373 -9.59 22.32 -7.60
CA THR A 373 -9.52 20.98 -8.25
C THR A 373 -8.24 20.84 -9.08
N ALA A 374 -7.46 19.79 -8.82
CA ALA A 374 -6.19 19.52 -9.49
C ALA A 374 -6.38 19.02 -10.94
N ASN A 375 -5.39 19.21 -11.80
CA ASN A 375 -5.39 18.65 -13.16
C ASN A 375 -4.32 17.54 -13.28
N ILE A 376 -4.78 16.29 -13.39
CA ILE A 376 -3.90 15.11 -13.44
C ILE A 376 -3.58 14.74 -14.89
N ALA A 377 -2.30 14.60 -15.20
CA ALA A 377 -1.81 14.10 -16.48
C ALA A 377 -1.06 12.77 -16.25
N GLY A 378 -1.54 11.69 -16.87
CA GLY A 378 -0.89 10.37 -16.89
C GLY A 378 -0.99 9.54 -15.61
N ALA A 379 -0.91 10.17 -14.43
CA ALA A 379 -0.99 9.48 -13.15
C ALA A 379 -2.34 8.78 -12.98
N THR A 380 -2.33 7.66 -12.25
CA THR A 380 -3.51 6.79 -12.13
C THR A 380 -3.88 6.54 -10.67
N TYR A 381 -5.17 6.52 -10.36
CA TYR A 381 -5.61 6.13 -9.03
C TYR A 381 -5.37 4.63 -8.80
N THR A 382 -4.82 4.31 -7.64
CA THR A 382 -4.58 2.95 -7.19
C THR A 382 -5.03 2.80 -5.74
N GLY A 383 -5.47 1.62 -5.33
CA GLY A 383 -6.15 1.40 -4.05
C GLY A 383 -7.53 0.79 -4.23
N PHE A 384 -8.32 0.74 -3.14
CA PHE A 384 -9.42 -0.23 -3.05
C PHE A 384 -10.59 0.15 -2.18
#